data_AF-A0A7K4UTF8-F1
#
_entry.id   AF-A0A7K4UTF8-F1
#
_cell.length_a   1.000
_cell.length_b   1.000
_cell.length_c   1.000
_cell.angle_alpha   90.00
_cell.angle_beta   90.00
_cell.angle_gamma   90.00
#
_symmetry.space_group_name_H-M   'P 1'
#
loop_
_entity.id
_entity.type
_entity.pdbx_description
1 polymer ?
#
loop_
_entity_poly.entity_id
_entity_poly.type
_entity_poly.pdbx_seq_one_letter_code
_entity_poly.pdbx_strand_id
1 'polypeptide(L)'
;FFQVVKTIGLREVWFFGLQYQDTKGFSTWLKLNKKVTAQDVRKESPLLFKFRAKFYPEDVAEELIQDITQRLFFLQVKEAILNDDIYCPPETAVLLASYAVQSKYGDFNKDVHKSGYLASDKLLPQRQVNMDSLRHSLVLEQHKLNKDQWEERIQVWHEEHRGMIREDAVLEYLKIAQDLEMYGVNYFSIKNKKGSELWLGVDALGLNIYEQNDRLTPKIGFPWSEIRNISFNDKKFVIKPIDKKAPDFVFYAPRLRINKRILALCMGNHELYMRRRKPDTIEVQQMKAQAREEKHQKQMERALLENEKKKRELAEKEKEKIEREKEELMERLKQIEEQTKKAQQ
;
A
#
# COMPACT_ATOMS: atom_id res chain seq x y z
N PHE A 1 -16.52 -11.71 -11.05
CA PHE A 1 -15.25 -11.91 -10.33
C PHE A 1 -14.20 -12.53 -11.24
N PHE A 2 -14.34 -13.77 -11.70
CA PHE A 2 -13.32 -14.42 -12.56
C PHE A 2 -12.97 -13.65 -13.84
N GLN A 3 -13.94 -12.98 -14.46
CA GLN A 3 -13.65 -12.09 -15.60
C GLN A 3 -12.70 -10.95 -15.21
N VAL A 4 -12.92 -10.29 -14.07
CA VAL A 4 -12.08 -9.18 -13.60
C VAL A 4 -10.65 -9.64 -13.37
N VAL A 5 -10.46 -10.72 -12.59
CA VAL A 5 -9.12 -11.22 -12.25
C VAL A 5 -8.35 -11.72 -13.47
N LYS A 6 -9.04 -12.37 -14.42
CA LYS A 6 -8.44 -12.80 -15.69
C LYS A 6 -8.00 -11.61 -16.55
N THR A 7 -8.82 -10.56 -16.65
CA THR A 7 -8.50 -9.37 -17.43
C THR A 7 -7.25 -8.65 -16.91
N ILE A 8 -7.03 -8.61 -15.59
CA ILE A 8 -5.87 -7.96 -14.98
C ILE A 8 -4.68 -8.89 -14.73
N GLY A 9 -4.80 -10.18 -15.06
CA GLY A 9 -3.73 -11.18 -14.85
C GLY A 9 -3.48 -11.56 -13.38
N LEU A 10 -4.47 -11.43 -12.50
CA LEU A 10 -4.35 -11.71 -11.06
C LEU A 10 -4.72 -13.16 -10.74
N ARG A 11 -3.81 -13.88 -10.09
CA ARG A 11 -3.98 -15.28 -9.65
C ARG A 11 -4.20 -15.40 -8.14
N GLU A 12 -3.72 -14.45 -7.35
CA GLU A 12 -3.85 -14.40 -5.87
C GLU A 12 -5.26 -13.97 -5.43
N VAL A 13 -6.28 -14.64 -5.96
CA VAL A 13 -7.69 -14.25 -5.87
C VAL A 13 -8.25 -14.26 -4.45
N TRP A 14 -7.60 -14.99 -3.54
CA TRP A 14 -8.05 -15.20 -2.17
C TRP A 14 -8.05 -13.94 -1.31
N PHE A 15 -7.28 -12.92 -1.69
CA PHE A 15 -7.30 -11.63 -0.99
C PHE A 15 -8.46 -10.72 -1.40
N PHE A 16 -9.03 -10.91 -2.59
CA PHE A 16 -9.87 -9.91 -3.23
C PHE A 16 -11.36 -10.25 -3.22
N GLY A 17 -12.17 -9.19 -3.33
CA GLY A 17 -13.61 -9.29 -3.52
C GLY A 17 -14.15 -8.15 -4.39
N LEU A 18 -15.44 -8.25 -4.71
CA LEU A 18 -16.18 -7.16 -5.33
C LEU A 18 -17.06 -6.51 -4.26
N GLN A 19 -16.80 -5.25 -3.97
CA GLN A 19 -17.63 -4.43 -3.11
C GLN A 19 -18.63 -3.63 -3.94
N TYR A 20 -19.87 -3.55 -3.48
CA TYR A 20 -20.92 -2.73 -4.09
C TYR A 20 -21.70 -2.00 -3.00
N GLN A 21 -22.45 -0.97 -3.38
CA GLN A 21 -23.36 -0.29 -2.46
C GLN A 21 -24.74 -0.93 -2.57
N ASP A 22 -25.30 -1.37 -1.45
CA ASP A 22 -26.65 -1.94 -1.41
C ASP A 22 -27.74 -0.87 -1.62
N THR A 23 -28.99 -1.30 -1.79
CA THR A 23 -30.14 -0.38 -1.96
C THR A 23 -30.33 0.56 -0.76
N LYS A 24 -29.76 0.23 0.40
CA LYS A 24 -29.81 1.03 1.63
C LYS A 24 -28.56 1.89 1.84
N GLY A 25 -27.65 1.93 0.86
CA GLY A 25 -26.45 2.76 0.89
C GLY A 25 -25.23 2.14 1.60
N PHE A 26 -25.28 0.87 2.01
CA PHE A 26 -24.17 0.23 2.73
C PHE A 26 -23.23 -0.52 1.80
N SER A 27 -21.93 -0.38 2.05
CA SER A 27 -20.89 -1.16 1.38
C SER A 27 -20.99 -2.64 1.75
N THR A 28 -21.19 -3.49 0.75
CA THR A 28 -21.40 -4.93 0.87
C THR A 28 -20.50 -5.69 -0.10
N TRP A 29 -20.03 -6.86 0.31
CA TRP A 29 -19.24 -7.77 -0.53
C TRP A 29 -20.15 -8.72 -1.30
N LEU A 30 -19.93 -8.81 -2.61
CA LEU A 30 -20.62 -9.74 -3.50
C LEU A 30 -20.30 -11.19 -3.13
N LYS A 31 -21.35 -12.01 -2.98
CA LYS A 31 -21.21 -13.45 -2.74
C LYS A 31 -21.05 -14.17 -4.06
N LEU A 32 -19.94 -14.90 -4.21
CA LEU A 32 -19.59 -15.59 -5.46
C LEU A 32 -20.50 -16.81 -5.74
N ASN A 33 -21.10 -17.39 -4.70
CA ASN A 33 -22.01 -18.54 -4.80
C ASN A 33 -23.47 -18.15 -5.05
N LYS A 34 -23.77 -16.88 -5.35
CA LYS A 34 -25.13 -16.38 -5.62
C LYS A 34 -25.16 -15.57 -6.91
N LYS A 35 -26.30 -15.62 -7.62
CA LYS A 35 -26.55 -14.76 -8.78
C LYS A 35 -26.40 -13.28 -8.38
N VAL A 36 -25.75 -12.48 -9.22
CA VAL A 36 -25.48 -11.05 -8.95
C VAL A 36 -26.79 -10.27 -8.77
N THR A 37 -27.74 -10.47 -9.68
CA THR A 37 -29.07 -9.82 -9.66
C THR A 37 -29.99 -10.30 -8.53
N ALA A 38 -29.68 -11.43 -7.89
CA ALA A 38 -30.40 -11.94 -6.72
C ALA A 38 -29.87 -11.36 -5.39
N GLN A 39 -28.80 -10.56 -5.45
CA GLN A 39 -28.27 -9.83 -4.32
C GLN A 39 -28.80 -8.40 -4.34
N ASP A 40 -28.74 -7.72 -3.19
CA ASP A 40 -29.32 -6.39 -2.97
C ASP A 40 -28.51 -5.26 -3.63
N VAL A 41 -28.13 -5.43 -4.89
CA VAL A 41 -27.40 -4.43 -5.68
C VAL A 41 -28.36 -3.30 -6.06
N ARG A 42 -27.85 -2.06 -6.09
CA ARG A 42 -28.62 -0.93 -6.62
C ARG A 42 -28.98 -1.19 -8.07
N LYS A 43 -30.24 -0.93 -8.44
CA LYS A 43 -30.76 -1.11 -9.80
C LYS A 43 -30.37 0.07 -10.69
N GLU A 44 -29.09 0.41 -10.69
CA GLU A 44 -28.48 1.44 -11.51
C GLU A 44 -27.87 0.80 -12.78
N SER A 45 -27.78 1.57 -13.85
CA SER A 45 -27.10 1.15 -15.08
C SER A 45 -26.04 2.19 -15.43
N PRO A 46 -24.73 1.85 -15.41
CA PRO A 46 -24.17 0.52 -15.12
C PRO A 46 -24.20 0.16 -13.63
N LEU A 47 -24.17 -1.14 -13.32
CA LEU A 47 -23.92 -1.61 -11.96
C LEU A 47 -22.48 -1.29 -11.56
N LEU A 48 -22.31 -0.61 -10.42
CA LEU A 48 -21.01 -0.19 -9.92
C LEU A 48 -20.43 -1.20 -8.93
N PHE A 49 -19.23 -1.70 -9.23
CA PHE A 49 -18.45 -2.56 -8.35
C PHE A 49 -17.05 -2.01 -8.14
N LYS A 50 -16.55 -2.09 -6.91
CA LYS A 50 -15.15 -1.83 -6.57
C LYS A 50 -14.44 -3.15 -6.35
N PHE A 51 -13.41 -3.43 -7.14
CA PHE A 51 -12.48 -4.53 -6.87
C PHE A 51 -11.49 -4.06 -5.81
N ARG A 52 -11.47 -4.74 -4.66
CA ARG A 52 -10.72 -4.35 -3.46
C ARG A 52 -10.22 -5.58 -2.71
N ALA A 53 -9.09 -5.44 -2.03
CA ALA A 53 -8.62 -6.43 -1.07
C ALA A 53 -9.58 -6.45 0.13
N LYS A 54 -10.10 -7.64 0.42
CA LYS A 54 -11.00 -7.95 1.53
C LYS A 54 -10.24 -8.53 2.71
N PHE A 55 -9.20 -9.31 2.43
CA PHE A 55 -8.34 -9.94 3.42
C PHE A 55 -6.90 -9.49 3.18
N TYR A 56 -6.16 -9.26 4.26
CA TYR A 56 -4.78 -8.79 4.22
C TYR A 56 -3.81 -9.95 4.53
N PRO A 57 -2.57 -9.91 4.01
CA PRO A 57 -1.53 -10.85 4.42
C PRO A 57 -1.10 -10.65 5.88
N GLU A 58 -0.53 -11.69 6.50
CA GLU A 58 0.23 -11.59 7.77
C GLU A 58 1.60 -10.96 7.51
N ASP A 59 2.23 -11.27 6.38
CA ASP A 59 3.48 -10.63 5.91
C ASP A 59 3.39 -10.31 4.41
N VAL A 60 3.46 -9.02 4.07
CA VAL A 60 3.39 -8.55 2.68
C VAL A 60 4.55 -9.04 1.82
N ALA A 61 5.75 -9.24 2.39
CA ALA A 61 6.95 -9.62 1.66
C ALA A 61 6.92 -11.10 1.26
N GLU A 62 6.35 -11.96 2.11
CA GLU A 62 6.28 -13.40 1.89
C GLU A 62 5.02 -13.83 1.13
N GLU A 63 3.90 -13.12 1.32
CA GLU A 63 2.61 -13.53 0.78
C GLU A 63 2.20 -12.89 -0.53
N LEU A 64 2.67 -11.67 -0.86
CA LEU A 64 2.29 -10.97 -2.08
C LEU A 64 3.24 -11.32 -3.23
N ILE A 65 2.82 -12.25 -4.07
CA ILE A 65 3.69 -12.92 -5.04
C ILE A 65 3.82 -12.10 -6.33
N GLN A 66 2.71 -11.61 -6.89
CA GLN A 66 2.69 -10.92 -8.18
C GLN A 66 2.75 -9.39 -8.01
N ASP A 67 3.46 -8.73 -8.93
CA ASP A 67 3.54 -7.26 -8.99
C ASP A 67 2.15 -6.59 -9.05
N ILE A 68 1.19 -7.20 -9.77
CA ILE A 68 -0.18 -6.68 -9.84
C ILE A 68 -0.88 -6.71 -8.48
N THR A 69 -0.65 -7.76 -7.70
CA THR A 69 -1.22 -7.90 -6.36
C THR A 69 -0.61 -6.87 -5.43
N GLN A 70 0.72 -6.74 -5.41
CA GLN A 70 1.43 -5.74 -4.62
C GLN A 70 0.94 -4.32 -4.95
N ARG A 71 0.83 -4.00 -6.25
CA ARG A 71 0.34 -2.69 -6.72
C ARG A 71 -1.08 -2.39 -6.24
N LEU A 72 -1.99 -3.36 -6.31
CA LEU A 72 -3.37 -3.16 -5.86
C LEU A 72 -3.48 -2.96 -4.35
N PHE A 73 -2.71 -3.72 -3.56
CA PHE A 73 -2.61 -3.52 -2.11
C PHE A 73 -2.04 -2.15 -1.79
N PHE A 74 -0.92 -1.77 -2.42
CA PHE A 74 -0.30 -0.46 -2.23
C PHE A 74 -1.27 0.69 -2.49
N LEU A 75 -1.98 0.66 -3.62
CA LEU A 75 -2.93 1.72 -3.95
C LEU A 75 -4.08 1.79 -2.93
N GLN A 76 -4.58 0.65 -2.46
CA GLN A 76 -5.65 0.59 -1.47
C GLN A 76 -5.20 1.07 -0.09
N VAL A 77 -4.03 0.64 0.38
CA VAL A 77 -3.46 1.04 1.67
C VAL A 77 -3.09 2.52 1.65
N LYS A 78 -2.48 2.99 0.56
CA LYS A 78 -2.19 4.42 0.37
C LYS A 78 -3.48 5.26 0.36
N GLU A 79 -4.54 4.82 -0.29
CA GLU A 79 -5.85 5.48 -0.24
C GLU A 79 -6.38 5.56 1.20
N ALA A 80 -6.29 4.47 1.97
CA ALA A 80 -6.75 4.43 3.36
C ALA A 80 -5.93 5.33 4.31
N ILE A 81 -4.60 5.39 4.15
CA ILE A 81 -3.75 6.29 4.93
C ILE A 81 -4.04 7.75 4.58
N LEU A 82 -4.17 8.09 3.29
CA LEU A 82 -4.43 9.47 2.87
C LEU A 82 -5.81 9.99 3.28
N ASN A 83 -6.81 9.11 3.38
CA ASN A 83 -8.17 9.44 3.81
C ASN A 83 -8.35 9.41 5.34
N ASP A 84 -7.28 9.18 6.13
CA ASP A 84 -7.33 9.02 7.59
C ASP A 84 -8.17 7.82 8.07
N ASP A 85 -8.41 6.82 7.21
CA ASP A 85 -9.03 5.55 7.61
C ASP A 85 -8.06 4.70 8.45
N ILE A 86 -6.77 4.79 8.15
CA ILE A 86 -5.66 4.20 8.92
C ILE A 86 -4.88 5.35 9.54
N TYR A 87 -4.74 5.35 10.86
CA TYR A 87 -3.88 6.30 11.54
C TYR A 87 -2.41 6.07 11.17
N CYS A 88 -1.73 7.15 10.77
CA CYS A 88 -0.31 7.14 10.44
C CYS A 88 0.39 8.31 11.13
N PRO A 89 1.41 8.07 11.96
CA PRO A 89 2.23 9.12 12.54
C PRO A 89 2.89 10.01 11.47
N PRO A 90 3.20 11.29 11.76
CA PRO A 90 3.79 12.22 10.79
C PRO A 90 5.12 11.75 10.19
N GLU A 91 6.04 11.24 11.02
CA GLU A 91 7.35 10.76 10.57
C GLU A 91 7.20 9.59 9.59
N THR A 92 6.35 8.63 9.93
CA THR A 92 6.00 7.50 9.06
C THR A 92 5.31 7.97 7.79
N ALA A 93 4.42 8.97 7.86
CA ALA A 93 3.71 9.50 6.70
C ALA A 93 4.67 10.14 5.67
N VAL A 94 5.70 10.87 6.12
CA VAL A 94 6.75 11.42 5.25
C VAL A 94 7.53 10.30 4.57
N LEU A 95 7.95 9.29 5.34
CA LEU A 95 8.69 8.16 4.79
C LEU A 95 7.85 7.39 3.76
N LEU A 96 6.59 7.10 4.07
CA LEU A 96 5.65 6.48 3.14
C LEU A 96 5.42 7.34 1.88
N ALA A 97 5.30 8.67 2.03
CA ALA A 97 5.18 9.58 0.90
C ALA A 97 6.42 9.50 -0.03
N SER A 98 7.62 9.40 0.54
CA SER A 98 8.86 9.28 -0.26
C SER A 98 8.90 8.00 -1.11
N TYR A 99 8.47 6.86 -0.56
CA TYR A 99 8.33 5.62 -1.33
C TYR A 99 7.24 5.71 -2.40
N ALA A 100 6.12 6.39 -2.11
CA ALA A 100 5.08 6.62 -3.10
C ALA A 100 5.55 7.51 -4.27
N VAL A 101 6.40 8.51 -3.99
CA VAL A 101 7.04 9.36 -4.99
C VAL A 101 8.04 8.54 -5.81
N GLN A 102 8.92 7.75 -5.19
CA GLN A 102 9.86 6.86 -5.89
C GLN A 102 9.12 5.87 -6.80
N SER A 103 8.01 5.29 -6.34
CA SER A 103 7.18 4.39 -7.17
C SER A 103 6.57 5.09 -8.38
N LYS A 104 6.17 6.37 -8.24
CA LYS A 104 5.51 7.14 -9.29
C LYS A 104 6.49 7.74 -10.30
N TYR A 105 7.54 8.39 -9.82
CA TYR A 105 8.48 9.16 -10.65
C TYR A 105 9.77 8.37 -10.97
N GLY A 106 10.13 7.35 -10.18
CA GLY A 106 11.46 6.73 -10.24
C GLY A 106 12.50 7.65 -9.59
N ASP A 107 13.78 7.38 -9.86
CA ASP A 107 14.89 8.10 -9.21
C ASP A 107 14.81 9.63 -9.33
N PHE A 108 15.13 10.31 -8.23
CA PHE A 108 15.22 11.76 -8.24
C PHE A 108 16.31 12.28 -9.19
N ASN A 109 15.96 13.27 -10.01
CA ASN A 109 16.87 13.98 -10.89
C ASN A 109 16.69 15.50 -10.73
N LYS A 110 17.76 16.22 -10.34
CA LYS A 110 17.76 17.67 -10.09
C LYS A 110 17.39 18.50 -11.32
N ASP A 111 17.68 18.01 -12.53
CA ASP A 111 17.39 18.73 -13.79
C ASP A 111 15.91 18.68 -14.16
N VAL A 112 15.23 17.60 -13.74
CA VAL A 112 13.83 17.31 -14.08
C VAL A 112 12.89 17.68 -12.93
N HIS A 113 13.23 17.29 -11.71
CA HIS A 113 12.43 17.48 -10.51
C HIS A 113 12.77 18.82 -9.83
N LYS A 114 12.31 19.90 -10.45
CA LYS A 114 12.42 21.26 -9.89
C LYS A 114 11.48 21.43 -8.69
N SER A 115 11.75 22.43 -7.86
CA SER A 115 10.90 22.78 -6.71
C SER A 115 9.43 22.92 -7.13
N GLY A 116 8.51 22.33 -6.35
CA GLY A 116 7.08 22.26 -6.66
C GLY A 116 6.63 21.09 -7.54
N TYR A 117 7.52 20.17 -7.95
CA TYR A 117 7.12 19.00 -8.76
C TYR A 117 6.13 18.07 -8.05
N LEU A 118 6.02 18.16 -6.73
CA LEU A 118 5.09 17.39 -5.90
C LEU A 118 3.77 18.14 -5.61
N ALA A 119 3.63 19.38 -6.05
CA ALA A 119 2.52 20.25 -5.65
C ALA A 119 1.13 19.72 -6.07
N SER A 120 1.03 18.90 -7.13
CA SER A 120 -0.24 18.30 -7.55
C SER A 120 -0.59 17.01 -6.80
N ASP A 121 0.32 16.46 -6.00
CA ASP A 121 0.16 15.13 -5.43
C ASP A 121 -0.44 15.15 -4.02
N LYS A 122 -1.36 14.22 -3.80
CA LYS A 122 -1.89 13.92 -2.46
C LYS A 122 -0.92 12.96 -1.77
N LEU A 123 0.03 13.52 -1.02
CA LEU A 123 1.12 12.77 -0.41
C LEU A 123 0.95 12.54 1.09
N LEU A 124 0.19 13.39 1.79
CA LEU A 124 0.00 13.31 3.24
C LEU A 124 -1.49 13.17 3.62
N PRO A 125 -1.80 12.52 4.75
CA PRO A 125 -3.16 12.42 5.29
C PRO A 125 -3.84 13.78 5.48
N GLN A 126 -5.16 13.81 5.27
CA GLN A 126 -5.95 15.05 5.29
C GLN A 126 -5.87 15.79 6.64
N ARG A 127 -5.74 15.06 7.76
CA ARG A 127 -5.48 15.64 9.10
C ARG A 127 -4.20 16.46 9.17
N GLN A 128 -3.15 16.06 8.45
CA GLN A 128 -1.88 16.78 8.43
C GLN A 128 -1.96 18.03 7.54
N VAL A 129 -2.77 17.99 6.49
CA VAL A 129 -2.98 19.11 5.54
C VAL A 129 -3.98 20.15 6.08
N ASN A 130 -5.07 19.72 6.73
CA ASN A 130 -6.15 20.62 7.19
C ASN A 130 -5.82 21.41 8.47
N MET A 131 -4.67 21.15 9.09
CA MET A 131 -4.14 22.00 10.17
C MET A 131 -3.87 23.44 9.72
N ASP A 132 -3.72 23.68 8.42
CA ASP A 132 -3.61 25.04 7.86
C ASP A 132 -4.96 25.80 7.79
N SER A 133 -6.10 25.09 7.81
CA SER A 133 -7.43 25.70 7.59
C SER A 133 -8.28 25.86 8.87
N LEU A 134 -8.03 25.06 9.92
CA LEU A 134 -8.64 25.25 11.25
C LEU A 134 -7.79 26.21 12.11
N ARG A 135 -7.92 27.51 11.83
CA ARG A 135 -7.27 28.60 12.58
C ARG A 135 -7.70 28.78 14.04
N HIS A 136 -8.59 27.94 14.57
CA HIS A 136 -9.09 28.04 15.93
C HIS A 136 -9.43 26.66 16.49
N SER A 137 -8.49 26.03 17.19
CA SER A 137 -8.75 25.28 18.45
C SER A 137 -7.56 24.36 18.74
N LEU A 138 -6.64 24.87 19.57
CA LEU A 138 -5.92 24.22 20.66
C LEU A 138 -5.57 22.72 20.48
N VAL A 139 -4.25 22.42 20.52
CA VAL A 139 -3.57 21.13 20.82
C VAL A 139 -2.66 20.52 19.72
N LEU A 140 -2.29 21.24 18.65
CA LEU A 140 -1.25 20.74 17.71
C LEU A 140 -0.20 21.81 17.38
N GLU A 141 0.71 22.06 18.34
CA GLU A 141 1.92 22.85 18.10
C GLU A 141 3.09 22.04 17.52
N GLN A 142 2.96 20.72 17.34
CA GLN A 142 4.14 19.85 17.18
C GLN A 142 4.73 19.78 15.76
N HIS A 143 4.02 20.14 14.68
CA HIS A 143 4.62 20.26 13.34
C HIS A 143 3.94 21.35 12.48
N LYS A 144 4.30 22.62 12.72
CA LYS A 144 3.87 23.77 11.91
C LYS A 144 4.72 23.87 10.63
N LEU A 145 4.53 22.94 9.68
CA LEU A 145 5.23 22.95 8.40
C LEU A 145 4.26 23.33 7.27
N ASN A 146 4.64 24.29 6.44
CA ASN A 146 3.90 24.63 5.24
C ASN A 146 4.07 23.53 4.18
N LYS A 147 3.26 23.58 3.12
CA LYS A 147 3.30 22.58 2.03
C LYS A 147 4.70 22.42 1.42
N ASP A 148 5.41 23.53 1.19
CA ASP A 148 6.75 23.52 0.58
C ASP A 148 7.78 22.82 1.49
N GLN A 149 7.69 23.01 2.81
CA GLN A 149 8.54 22.34 3.79
C GLN A 149 8.25 20.84 3.89
N TRP A 150 6.99 20.42 3.71
CA TRP A 150 6.66 19.00 3.58
C TRP A 150 7.24 18.41 2.30
N GLU A 151 7.14 19.13 1.17
CA GLU A 151 7.72 18.70 -0.10
C GLU A 151 9.24 18.56 0.00
N GLU A 152 9.93 19.50 0.66
CA GLU A 152 11.37 19.44 0.91
C GLU A 152 11.75 18.21 1.72
N ARG A 153 11.03 17.91 2.82
CA ARG A 153 11.27 16.71 3.63
C ARG A 153 11.05 15.42 2.85
N ILE A 154 9.99 15.36 2.04
CA ILE A 154 9.72 14.18 1.19
C ILE A 154 10.81 14.05 0.13
N GLN A 155 11.27 15.15 -0.45
CA GLN A 155 12.34 15.16 -1.44
C GLN A 155 13.65 14.63 -0.86
N VAL A 156 14.03 15.02 0.36
CA VAL A 156 15.24 14.50 1.02
C VAL A 156 15.22 12.97 1.06
N TRP A 157 14.10 12.38 1.48
CA TRP A 157 13.96 10.92 1.48
C TRP A 157 13.88 10.31 0.07
N HIS A 158 13.28 11.02 -0.90
CA HIS A 158 13.24 10.58 -2.30
C HIS A 158 14.66 10.51 -2.91
N GLU A 159 15.55 11.43 -2.56
CA GLU A 159 16.96 11.40 -2.97
C GLU A 159 17.70 10.16 -2.44
N GLU A 160 17.40 9.71 -1.21
CA GLU A 160 17.99 8.51 -0.60
C GLU A 160 17.55 7.21 -1.28
N HIS A 161 16.37 7.17 -1.91
CA HIS A 161 15.85 5.98 -2.59
C HIS A 161 16.43 5.76 -3.99
N ARG A 162 17.46 6.52 -4.39
CA ARG A 162 18.05 6.43 -5.72
C ARG A 162 18.56 5.02 -6.02
N GLY A 163 18.14 4.49 -7.17
CA GLY A 163 18.44 3.14 -7.63
C GLY A 163 17.38 2.12 -7.25
N MET A 164 16.46 2.45 -6.33
CA MET A 164 15.35 1.58 -5.95
C MET A 164 14.36 1.45 -7.10
N ILE A 165 13.97 0.22 -7.41
CA ILE A 165 12.99 -0.05 -8.47
C ILE A 165 11.58 0.28 -7.98
N ARG A 166 10.66 0.57 -8.90
CA ARG A 166 9.29 0.98 -8.54
C ARG A 166 8.54 -0.09 -7.75
N GLU A 167 8.77 -1.35 -8.09
CA GLU A 167 8.17 -2.52 -7.45
C GLU A 167 8.72 -2.71 -6.02
N ASP A 168 10.02 -2.53 -5.80
CA ASP A 168 10.60 -2.62 -4.46
C ASP A 168 10.14 -1.43 -3.60
N ALA A 169 10.01 -0.21 -4.16
CA ALA A 169 9.45 0.94 -3.43
C ALA A 169 7.98 0.71 -3.01
N VAL A 170 7.19 0.04 -3.85
CA VAL A 170 5.82 -0.41 -3.54
C VAL A 170 5.83 -1.41 -2.38
N LEU A 171 6.76 -2.35 -2.39
CA LEU A 171 6.88 -3.37 -1.35
C LEU A 171 7.35 -2.77 -0.02
N GLU A 172 8.37 -1.90 -0.03
CA GLU A 172 8.86 -1.21 1.18
C GLU A 172 7.78 -0.31 1.79
N TYR A 173 6.99 0.38 0.96
CA TYR A 173 5.81 1.10 1.44
C TYR A 173 4.86 0.18 2.23
N LEU A 174 4.55 -0.98 1.67
CA LEU A 174 3.66 -1.95 2.31
C LEU A 174 4.26 -2.56 3.58
N LYS A 175 5.56 -2.83 3.60
CA LYS A 175 6.28 -3.35 4.78
C LYS A 175 6.23 -2.39 5.96
N ILE A 176 6.29 -1.09 5.71
CA ILE A 176 6.14 -0.08 6.76
C ILE A 176 4.67 0.07 7.16
N ALA A 177 3.77 0.08 6.17
CA ALA A 177 2.35 0.28 6.43
C ALA A 177 1.70 -0.91 7.17
N GLN A 178 2.23 -2.13 7.02
CA GLN A 178 1.68 -3.32 7.71
C GLN A 178 1.85 -3.26 9.23
N ASP A 179 2.84 -2.51 9.72
CA ASP A 179 3.13 -2.36 11.15
C ASP A 179 2.27 -1.28 11.83
N LEU A 180 1.46 -0.53 11.07
CA LEU A 180 0.52 0.44 11.64
C LEU A 180 -0.61 -0.27 12.38
N GLU A 181 -1.00 0.24 13.55
CA GLU A 181 -1.93 -0.45 14.46
C GLU A 181 -3.33 -0.67 13.88
N MET A 182 -3.73 0.18 12.94
CA MET A 182 -5.04 0.09 12.26
C MET A 182 -4.98 -0.65 10.92
N TYR A 183 -3.79 -1.10 10.49
CA TYR A 183 -3.61 -1.77 9.21
C TYR A 183 -4.38 -3.11 9.15
N GLY A 184 -5.16 -3.30 8.09
CA GLY A 184 -5.90 -4.54 7.88
C GLY A 184 -7.03 -4.83 8.89
N VAL A 185 -7.28 -3.92 9.85
CA VAL A 185 -8.28 -4.11 10.90
C VAL A 185 -9.67 -3.66 10.44
N ASN A 186 -10.64 -4.58 10.51
CA ASN A 186 -12.04 -4.26 10.26
C ASN A 186 -12.77 -3.97 11.58
N TYR A 187 -13.10 -2.70 11.83
CA TYR A 187 -13.77 -2.27 13.07
C TYR A 187 -15.30 -2.41 13.00
N PHE A 188 -15.88 -2.94 14.08
CA PHE A 188 -17.32 -3.04 14.30
C PHE A 188 -17.70 -2.54 15.68
N SER A 189 -18.69 -1.64 15.75
CA SER A 189 -19.27 -1.23 17.03
C SER A 189 -20.11 -2.36 17.63
N ILE A 190 -19.77 -2.73 18.86
CA ILE A 190 -20.39 -3.82 19.62
C ILE A 190 -20.68 -3.38 21.06
N LYS A 191 -21.50 -4.17 21.76
CA LYS A 191 -21.78 -4.01 23.19
C LYS A 191 -21.46 -5.28 23.95
N ASN A 192 -20.87 -5.15 25.14
CA ASN A 192 -20.71 -6.30 26.05
C ASN A 192 -22.04 -6.63 26.77
N LYS A 193 -22.05 -7.66 27.63
CA LYS A 193 -23.23 -8.02 28.45
C LYS A 193 -23.70 -6.88 29.39
N LYS A 194 -22.80 -5.99 29.81
CA LYS A 194 -23.09 -4.84 30.68
C LYS A 194 -23.60 -3.62 29.90
N GLY A 195 -23.65 -3.69 28.57
CA GLY A 195 -24.08 -2.59 27.70
C GLY A 195 -22.99 -1.57 27.34
N SER A 196 -21.74 -1.77 27.79
CA SER A 196 -20.61 -0.88 27.44
C SER A 196 -20.34 -0.94 25.94
N GLU A 197 -20.15 0.22 25.33
CA GLU A 197 -19.79 0.36 23.92
C GLU A 197 -18.31 0.09 23.72
N LEU A 198 -18.01 -0.76 22.74
CA LEU A 198 -16.66 -1.25 22.43
C LEU A 198 -16.53 -1.38 20.91
N TRP A 199 -15.28 -1.47 20.44
CA TRP A 199 -14.98 -1.87 19.07
C TRP A 199 -14.47 -3.31 19.04
N LEU A 200 -14.97 -4.07 18.08
CA LEU A 200 -14.38 -5.34 17.66
C LEU A 200 -13.55 -5.09 16.40
N GLY A 201 -12.25 -5.38 16.45
CA GLY A 201 -11.37 -5.49 15.29
C GLY A 201 -11.31 -6.93 14.80
N VAL A 202 -11.44 -7.13 13.49
CA VAL A 202 -11.22 -8.41 12.82
C VAL A 202 -10.10 -8.23 11.80
N ASP A 203 -9.00 -8.95 11.98
CA ASP A 203 -7.81 -8.87 11.13
C ASP A 203 -7.27 -10.26 10.76
N ALA A 204 -6.09 -10.30 10.13
CA ALA A 204 -5.45 -11.54 9.68
C ALA A 204 -4.91 -12.40 10.85
N LEU A 205 -4.66 -11.80 12.02
CA LEU A 205 -4.04 -12.44 13.18
C LEU A 205 -5.08 -12.96 14.18
N GLY A 206 -6.23 -12.29 14.29
CA GLY A 206 -7.29 -12.70 15.20
C GLY A 206 -8.44 -11.71 15.34
N LEU A 207 -8.97 -11.67 16.56
CA LEU A 207 -10.01 -10.75 17.00
C LEU A 207 -9.50 -9.89 18.13
N ASN A 208 -9.75 -8.59 18.05
CA ASN A 208 -9.29 -7.62 19.02
C ASN A 208 -10.46 -6.81 19.57
N ILE A 209 -10.45 -6.51 20.87
CA ILE A 209 -11.45 -5.67 21.54
C ILE A 209 -10.81 -4.37 21.97
N TYR A 210 -11.41 -3.26 21.56
CA TYR A 210 -10.93 -1.92 21.87
C TYR A 210 -11.99 -1.14 22.65
N GLU A 211 -11.53 -0.18 23.44
CA GLU A 211 -12.42 0.78 24.09
C GLU A 211 -13.02 1.73 23.05
N GLN A 212 -14.18 2.31 23.34
CA GLN A 212 -14.88 3.18 22.39
C GLN A 212 -14.03 4.39 21.93
N ASN A 213 -13.13 4.86 22.79
CA ASN A 213 -12.35 6.09 22.62
C ASN A 213 -10.94 5.86 22.05
N ASP A 214 -10.48 4.61 21.97
CA ASP A 214 -9.16 4.24 21.47
C ASP A 214 -9.28 3.05 20.53
N ARG A 215 -8.94 3.24 19.25
CA ARG A 215 -8.95 2.18 18.22
C ARG A 215 -7.54 1.70 17.86
N LEU A 216 -6.51 2.27 18.48
CA LEU A 216 -5.10 1.93 18.26
C LEU A 216 -4.70 0.78 19.18
N THR A 217 -5.03 0.89 20.47
CA THR A 217 -4.56 -0.08 21.47
C THR A 217 -5.64 -1.11 21.81
N PRO A 218 -5.50 -2.38 21.43
CA PRO A 218 -6.44 -3.41 21.84
C PRO A 218 -6.30 -3.73 23.34
N LYS A 219 -7.42 -3.92 24.02
CA LYS A 219 -7.46 -4.33 25.44
C LYS A 219 -7.48 -5.84 25.62
N ILE A 220 -8.10 -6.55 24.70
CA ILE A 220 -8.22 -8.01 24.73
C ILE A 220 -8.01 -8.51 23.30
N GLY A 221 -7.13 -9.49 23.12
CA GLY A 221 -6.89 -10.15 21.84
C GLY A 221 -7.22 -11.64 21.91
N PHE A 222 -7.74 -12.19 20.82
CA PHE A 222 -8.00 -13.61 20.62
C PHE A 222 -7.34 -14.04 19.31
N PRO A 223 -6.13 -14.63 19.35
CA PRO A 223 -5.49 -15.19 18.18
C PRO A 223 -6.37 -16.26 17.53
N TRP A 224 -6.29 -16.40 16.19
CA TRP A 224 -7.08 -17.43 15.49
C TRP A 224 -6.81 -18.85 16.00
N SER A 225 -5.59 -19.14 16.48
CA SER A 225 -5.25 -20.43 17.11
C SER A 225 -5.97 -20.71 18.43
N GLU A 226 -6.56 -19.72 19.09
CA GLU A 226 -7.26 -19.90 20.36
C GLU A 226 -8.78 -20.01 20.18
N ILE A 227 -9.28 -19.86 18.95
CA ILE A 227 -10.72 -19.84 18.66
C ILE A 227 -11.15 -21.21 18.13
N ARG A 228 -12.07 -21.88 18.83
CA ARG A 228 -12.65 -23.14 18.38
C ARG A 228 -13.82 -22.93 17.43
N ASN A 229 -14.74 -22.05 17.81
CA ASN A 229 -15.99 -21.87 17.09
C ASN A 229 -16.51 -20.45 17.24
N ILE A 230 -17.10 -19.94 16.17
CA ILE A 230 -17.74 -18.63 16.13
C ILE A 230 -19.17 -18.80 15.63
N SER A 231 -20.13 -18.26 16.36
CA SER A 231 -21.54 -18.33 15.99
C SER A 231 -22.29 -17.08 16.46
N PHE A 232 -23.45 -16.83 15.87
CA PHE A 232 -24.35 -15.79 16.34
C PHE A 232 -25.80 -16.24 16.27
N ASN A 233 -26.63 -15.68 17.15
CA ASN A 233 -28.07 -15.79 17.12
C ASN A 233 -28.69 -14.39 17.28
N ASP A 234 -29.41 -13.96 16.26
CA ASP A 234 -29.92 -12.59 16.11
C ASP A 234 -28.83 -11.52 16.36
N LYS A 235 -28.91 -10.81 17.50
CA LYS A 235 -27.94 -9.78 17.91
C LYS A 235 -26.76 -10.34 18.72
N LYS A 236 -26.92 -11.50 19.35
CA LYS A 236 -25.92 -12.12 20.23
C LYS A 236 -24.87 -12.86 19.41
N PHE A 237 -23.61 -12.53 19.62
CA PHE A 237 -22.46 -13.19 19.01
C PHE A 237 -21.65 -13.91 20.08
N VAL A 238 -21.17 -15.12 19.78
CA VAL A 238 -20.49 -16.02 20.72
C VAL A 238 -19.22 -16.54 20.09
N ILE A 239 -18.10 -16.32 20.78
CA ILE A 239 -16.78 -16.85 20.44
C ILE A 239 -16.43 -17.88 21.52
N LYS A 240 -16.20 -19.12 21.08
CA LYS A 240 -15.83 -20.22 21.97
C LYS A 240 -14.33 -20.47 21.87
N PRO A 241 -13.57 -20.37 22.97
CA PRO A 241 -12.14 -20.67 22.96
C PRO A 241 -11.86 -22.17 22.75
N ILE A 242 -10.63 -22.49 22.34
CA ILE A 242 -10.14 -23.87 22.30
C ILE A 242 -9.99 -24.44 23.70
N ASP A 243 -9.59 -23.63 24.69
CA ASP A 243 -9.61 -24.08 26.07
C ASP A 243 -11.07 -24.27 26.55
N LYS A 244 -11.42 -25.50 26.93
CA LYS A 244 -12.77 -25.82 27.44
C LYS A 244 -13.05 -25.19 28.80
N LYS A 245 -12.02 -24.80 29.55
CA LYS A 245 -12.16 -24.17 30.87
C LYS A 245 -12.40 -22.66 30.76
N ALA A 246 -11.90 -22.03 29.70
CA ALA A 246 -12.11 -20.62 29.46
C ALA A 246 -13.59 -20.33 29.12
N PRO A 247 -14.17 -19.24 29.66
CA PRO A 247 -15.57 -18.90 29.41
C PRO A 247 -15.78 -18.43 27.96
N ASP A 248 -16.98 -18.69 27.43
CA ASP A 248 -17.41 -18.16 26.14
C ASP A 248 -17.39 -16.61 26.16
N PHE A 249 -16.75 -16.01 25.16
CA PHE A 249 -16.78 -14.57 24.97
C PHE A 249 -18.04 -14.18 24.19
N VAL A 250 -18.83 -13.26 24.74
CA VAL A 250 -20.15 -12.89 24.20
C VAL A 250 -20.27 -11.39 24.08
N PHE A 251 -20.66 -10.94 22.90
CA PHE A 251 -21.00 -9.54 22.63
C PHE A 251 -22.27 -9.43 21.80
N TYR A 252 -22.75 -8.20 21.63
CA TYR A 252 -23.97 -7.89 20.92
C TYR A 252 -23.71 -6.84 19.84
N ALA A 253 -24.09 -7.14 18.60
CA ALA A 253 -24.09 -6.15 17.53
C ALA A 253 -25.48 -5.53 17.37
N PRO A 254 -25.58 -4.26 16.93
CA PRO A 254 -26.87 -3.56 16.90
C PRO A 254 -27.82 -4.11 15.82
N ARG A 255 -27.30 -4.78 14.78
CA ARG A 255 -28.09 -5.29 13.64
C ARG A 255 -27.61 -6.68 13.21
N LEU A 256 -28.54 -7.58 12.89
CA LEU A 256 -28.28 -8.94 12.37
C LEU A 256 -27.29 -8.97 11.18
N ARG A 257 -27.40 -8.00 10.26
CA ARG A 257 -26.51 -7.90 9.10
C ARG A 257 -25.05 -7.66 9.46
N ILE A 258 -24.78 -7.00 10.58
CA ILE A 258 -23.42 -6.75 11.06
C ILE A 258 -22.82 -8.06 11.54
N ASN A 259 -23.57 -8.86 12.31
CA ASN A 259 -23.16 -10.22 12.69
C ASN A 259 -22.85 -11.10 11.48
N LYS A 260 -23.69 -11.04 10.43
CA LYS A 260 -23.40 -11.75 9.16
C LYS A 260 -22.09 -11.30 8.50
N ARG A 261 -21.75 -10.01 8.57
CA ARG A 261 -20.49 -9.46 8.03
C ARG A 261 -19.29 -9.88 8.87
N ILE A 262 -19.39 -9.75 10.20
CA ILE A 262 -18.35 -10.18 11.15
C ILE A 262 -18.05 -11.66 10.92
N LEU A 263 -19.07 -12.54 10.95
CA LEU A 263 -18.87 -13.98 10.75
C LEU A 263 -18.18 -14.29 9.41
N ALA A 264 -18.60 -13.63 8.32
CA ALA A 264 -17.99 -13.85 7.01
C ALA A 264 -16.53 -13.38 6.93
N LEU A 265 -16.14 -12.37 7.71
CA LEU A 265 -14.74 -11.96 7.82
C LEU A 265 -13.96 -12.92 8.72
N CYS A 266 -14.51 -13.31 9.87
CA CYS A 266 -13.86 -14.28 10.76
C CYS A 266 -13.58 -15.60 10.06
N MET A 267 -14.56 -16.15 9.32
CA MET A 267 -14.40 -17.40 8.59
C MET A 267 -13.30 -17.29 7.53
N GLY A 268 -13.27 -16.21 6.75
CA GLY A 268 -12.28 -16.03 5.69
C GLY A 268 -10.87 -15.76 6.22
N ASN A 269 -10.73 -14.92 7.26
CA ASN A 269 -9.42 -14.69 7.89
C ASN A 269 -8.90 -15.96 8.56
N HIS A 270 -9.75 -16.69 9.30
CA HIS A 270 -9.36 -17.96 9.90
C HIS A 270 -8.98 -19.03 8.85
N GLU A 271 -9.68 -19.10 7.72
CA GLU A 271 -9.32 -20.00 6.61
C GLU A 271 -7.94 -19.68 6.04
N LEU A 272 -7.64 -18.40 5.80
CA LEU A 272 -6.32 -17.96 5.32
C LEU A 272 -5.23 -18.16 6.38
N TYR A 273 -5.51 -17.87 7.64
CA TYR A 273 -4.63 -18.15 8.77
C TYR A 273 -4.22 -19.63 8.84
N MET A 274 -5.19 -20.54 8.67
CA MET A 274 -4.92 -21.98 8.64
C MET A 274 -4.17 -22.41 7.37
N ARG A 275 -4.39 -21.74 6.23
CA ARG A 275 -3.65 -22.00 4.99
C ARG A 275 -2.16 -21.64 5.14
N ARG A 276 -1.83 -20.51 5.78
CA ARG A 276 -0.44 -20.07 6.01
C ARG A 276 0.38 -21.01 6.88
N ARG A 277 -0.28 -21.77 7.75
CA ARG A 277 0.35 -22.76 8.64
C ARG A 277 0.52 -24.13 8.01
N LYS A 278 0.14 -24.28 6.75
CA LYS A 278 0.36 -25.48 5.94
C LYS A 278 1.41 -25.17 4.87
N PRO A 279 2.11 -26.19 4.35
CA PRO A 279 3.00 -26.02 3.21
C PRO A 279 2.26 -25.40 2.01
N ASP A 280 2.96 -24.57 1.25
CA ASP A 280 2.45 -23.96 0.02
C ASP A 280 1.90 -25.03 -0.93
N THR A 281 0.73 -24.76 -1.51
CA THR A 281 0.17 -25.63 -2.55
C THR A 281 1.06 -25.59 -3.80
N ILE A 282 0.97 -26.62 -4.64
CA ILE A 282 1.73 -26.69 -5.91
C ILE A 282 1.51 -25.42 -6.75
N GLU A 283 0.28 -24.92 -6.80
CA GLU A 283 -0.05 -23.69 -7.52
C GLU A 283 0.69 -22.46 -6.97
N VAL A 284 0.74 -22.30 -5.63
CA VAL A 284 1.47 -21.19 -4.99
C VAL A 284 2.97 -21.32 -5.23
N GLN A 285 3.53 -22.53 -5.14
CA GLN A 285 4.95 -22.77 -5.41
C GLN A 285 5.31 -22.40 -6.85
N GLN A 286 4.47 -22.77 -7.82
CA GLN A 286 4.63 -22.39 -9.23
C GLN A 286 4.53 -20.88 -9.42
N MET A 287 3.58 -20.22 -8.76
CA MET A 287 3.47 -18.76 -8.79
C MET A 287 4.71 -18.07 -8.25
N LYS A 288 5.25 -18.53 -7.10
CA LYS A 288 6.48 -17.99 -6.52
C LYS A 288 7.70 -18.24 -7.42
N ALA A 289 7.79 -19.42 -8.05
CA ALA A 289 8.86 -19.73 -8.99
C ALA A 289 8.82 -18.82 -10.22
N GLN A 290 7.64 -18.67 -10.83
CA GLN A 290 7.42 -17.79 -11.97
C GLN A 290 7.76 -16.33 -11.61
N ALA A 291 7.27 -15.82 -10.46
CA ALA A 291 7.55 -14.45 -10.03
C ALA A 291 9.05 -14.19 -9.80
N ARG A 292 9.79 -15.18 -9.25
CA ARG A 292 11.26 -15.07 -9.09
C ARG A 292 11.97 -15.03 -10.43
N GLU A 293 11.56 -15.86 -11.38
CA GLU A 293 12.12 -15.89 -12.74
C GLU A 293 11.86 -14.57 -13.48
N GLU A 294 10.62 -14.08 -13.44
CA GLU A 294 10.24 -12.78 -14.01
C GLU A 294 11.03 -11.62 -13.37
N LYS A 295 11.20 -11.62 -12.04
CA LYS A 295 12.01 -10.61 -11.34
C LYS A 295 13.48 -10.69 -11.75
N HIS A 296 14.05 -11.89 -11.85
CA HIS A 296 15.43 -12.08 -12.26
C HIS A 296 15.66 -11.62 -13.71
N GLN A 297 14.74 -11.94 -14.62
CA GLN A 297 14.81 -11.50 -16.00
C GLN A 297 14.77 -9.96 -16.11
N LYS A 298 13.83 -9.30 -15.42
CA LYS A 298 13.75 -7.83 -15.38
C LYS A 298 15.04 -7.19 -14.84
N GLN A 299 15.66 -7.81 -13.83
CA GLN A 299 16.94 -7.34 -13.28
C GLN A 299 18.08 -7.45 -14.30
N MET A 300 18.18 -8.56 -15.02
CA MET A 300 19.17 -8.74 -16.09
C MET A 300 18.98 -7.74 -17.23
N GLU A 301 17.74 -7.58 -17.71
CA GLU A 301 17.41 -6.60 -18.76
C GLU A 301 17.78 -5.17 -18.33
N ARG A 302 17.50 -4.80 -17.08
CA ARG A 302 17.87 -3.49 -16.54
C ARG A 302 19.39 -3.31 -16.43
N ALA A 303 20.11 -4.33 -15.94
CA ALA A 303 21.57 -4.27 -15.83
C ALA A 303 22.23 -4.10 -17.22
N LEU A 304 21.68 -4.76 -18.24
CA LEU A 304 22.11 -4.58 -19.63
C LEU A 304 21.88 -3.14 -20.11
N LEU A 305 20.68 -2.60 -19.93
CA LEU A 305 20.35 -1.22 -20.30
C LEU A 305 21.20 -0.19 -19.56
N GLU A 306 21.50 -0.41 -18.28
CA GLU A 306 22.36 0.47 -17.50
C GLU A 306 23.82 0.44 -17.99
N ASN A 307 24.32 -0.74 -18.35
CA ASN A 307 25.66 -0.88 -18.93
C ASN A 307 25.76 -0.18 -20.29
N GLU A 308 24.74 -0.32 -21.15
CA GLU A 308 24.67 0.40 -22.43
C GLU A 308 24.63 1.91 -22.24
N LYS A 309 23.85 2.42 -21.28
CA LYS A 309 23.84 3.85 -20.93
C LYS A 309 25.21 4.34 -20.46
N LYS A 310 25.87 3.61 -19.55
CA LYS A 310 27.21 3.96 -19.08
C LYS A 310 28.23 4.00 -20.22
N LYS A 311 28.19 3.03 -21.14
CA LYS A 311 29.06 3.03 -22.33
C LYS A 311 28.79 4.24 -23.23
N ARG A 312 27.53 4.61 -23.41
CA ARG A 312 27.15 5.79 -24.20
C ARG A 312 27.63 7.09 -23.54
N GLU A 313 27.45 7.25 -22.24
CA GLU A 313 27.94 8.40 -21.50
C GLU A 313 29.47 8.53 -21.55
N LEU A 314 30.19 7.41 -21.47
CA LEU A 314 31.65 7.40 -21.63
C LEU A 314 32.07 7.83 -23.05
N ALA A 315 31.39 7.33 -24.08
CA ALA A 315 31.64 7.71 -25.46
C ALA A 315 31.32 9.20 -25.74
N GLU A 316 30.25 9.74 -25.15
CA GLU A 316 29.89 11.16 -25.25
C GLU A 316 30.95 12.04 -24.57
N LYS A 317 31.42 11.67 -23.36
CA LYS A 317 32.51 12.38 -22.67
C LYS A 317 33.84 12.33 -23.44
N GLU A 318 34.17 11.19 -24.03
CA GLU A 318 35.38 11.05 -24.84
C GLU A 318 35.30 11.90 -26.12
N LYS A 319 34.13 11.94 -26.76
CA LYS A 319 33.87 12.82 -27.90
C LYS A 319 34.02 14.30 -27.53
N GLU A 320 33.42 14.74 -26.43
CA GLU A 320 33.55 16.12 -25.92
C GLU A 320 35.00 16.49 -25.57
N LYS A 321 35.80 15.52 -25.13
CA LYS A 321 37.23 15.72 -24.85
C LYS A 321 38.01 15.91 -26.15
N ILE A 322 37.80 15.04 -27.13
CA ILE A 322 38.44 15.12 -28.45
C ILE A 322 38.05 16.43 -29.16
N GLU A 323 36.79 16.86 -29.05
CA GLU A 323 36.31 18.10 -29.64
C GLU A 323 37.00 19.33 -29.04
N ARG A 324 37.16 19.38 -27.71
CA ARG A 324 37.95 20.42 -27.02
C ARG A 324 39.42 20.41 -27.42
N GLU A 325 40.07 19.25 -27.43
CA GLU A 325 41.48 19.14 -27.85
C GLU A 325 41.68 19.60 -29.31
N LYS A 326 40.72 19.31 -30.19
CA LYS A 326 40.74 19.75 -31.58
C LYS A 326 40.61 21.28 -31.69
N GLU A 327 39.72 21.90 -30.92
CA GLU A 327 39.57 23.35 -30.87
C GLU A 327 40.87 24.03 -30.39
N GLU A 328 41.47 23.54 -29.32
CA GLU A 328 42.75 24.05 -28.80
C GLU A 328 43.88 23.93 -29.83
N LEU A 329 43.96 22.79 -30.53
CA LEU A 329 44.99 22.59 -31.56
C LEU A 329 44.80 23.52 -32.75
N MET A 330 43.55 23.72 -33.21
CA MET A 330 43.25 24.68 -34.28
C MET A 330 43.61 26.11 -33.89
N GLU A 331 43.37 26.49 -32.63
CA GLU A 331 43.72 27.83 -32.15
C GLU A 331 45.25 28.04 -32.10
N ARG A 332 46.01 27.03 -31.65
CA ARG A 332 47.47 27.05 -31.72
C ARG A 332 47.99 27.15 -33.16
N LEU A 333 47.41 26.41 -34.09
CA LEU A 333 47.80 26.48 -35.50
C LEU A 333 47.56 27.89 -36.08
N LYS A 334 46.42 28.51 -35.78
CA LYS A 334 46.15 29.91 -36.18
C LYS A 334 47.19 30.88 -35.62
N GLN A 335 47.56 30.73 -34.34
CA GLN A 335 48.57 31.57 -33.71
C GLN A 335 49.94 31.41 -34.38
N ILE A 336 50.34 30.16 -34.71
CA ILE A 336 51.60 29.88 -35.42
C ILE A 336 51.57 30.46 -36.84
N GLU A 337 50.46 30.33 -37.57
CA GLU A 337 50.31 30.93 -38.89
C GLU A 337 50.42 32.46 -38.85
N GLU A 338 49.80 33.11 -37.87
CA GLU A 338 49.92 34.56 -37.67
C GLU A 338 51.34 34.99 -37.33
N GLN A 339 52.04 34.25 -36.46
CA GLN A 339 53.44 34.51 -36.12
C GLN A 339 54.35 34.34 -37.34
N THR A 340 54.11 33.30 -38.15
CA THR A 340 54.90 33.02 -39.35
C THR A 340 54.70 34.10 -40.40
N LYS A 341 53.46 34.57 -40.60
CA LYS A 341 53.15 35.72 -41.49
C LYS A 341 53.82 37.01 -41.02
N LYS A 342 53.83 37.28 -39.70
CA LYS A 342 54.51 38.44 -39.13
C LYS A 342 56.03 38.37 -39.25
N ALA A 343 56.62 37.18 -39.24
CA ALA A 343 58.06 36.99 -39.41
C ALA A 343 58.54 37.03 -40.87
N GLN A 344 57.62 36.94 -41.83
CA GLN A 344 57.90 37.00 -43.28
C GLN A 344 57.65 38.39 -43.89
N GLN A 345 57.11 39.34 -43.12
CA GLN A 345 57.06 40.78 -43.43
C GLN A 345 58.23 41.48 -42.77
#